data_AF-A0A292QRW4-F1
#
_entry.id   AF-A0A292QRW4-F1
#
_cell.length_a   1.000
_cell.length_b   1.000
_cell.length_c   1.000
_cell.angle_alpha   90.00
_cell.angle_beta   90.00
_cell.angle_gamma   90.00
#
_symmetry.space_group_name_H-M   'P 1'
#
loop_
_entity.id
_entity.type
_entity.pdbx_description
1 polymer ?
#
loop_
_entity_poly.entity_id
_entity_poly.type
_entity_poly.pdbx_seq_one_letter_code
_entity_poly.pdbx_strand_id
1 'polypeptide(L)'
;MFTIINKRKTIVMKSFAFTLAEVLITLGIIGVVAAMTLPTLMHEHKIRQYKTGFWRTSSLIQSALKETANDFGYDNYEDLYYICGDLPSMGNCATENAELFKELNDDFLSKFKVMNTVPRSKLWAMKFKDFSGKYSTSYSELYGVTTWNNPSGGGRILIDGTLISSIDFYHHGQYDGLSITFDTNGPYKGPNQYGRDLFLFNVGHWYKLCSEKAGGSIFNGRGCYDYAKRDVNPDDKNKGYWRSL
;
A
#
# COMPACT_ATOMS: atom_id res chain seq x y z
N MET A 1 15.27 -46.39 -83.02
CA MET A 1 14.94 -45.00 -82.63
C MET A 1 13.89 -45.05 -81.54
N PHE A 2 14.27 -44.89 -80.27
CA PHE A 2 13.34 -44.70 -79.15
C PHE A 2 13.92 -43.66 -78.21
N THR A 3 13.25 -42.50 -78.14
CA THR A 3 13.61 -41.37 -77.28
C THR A 3 12.86 -41.52 -75.97
N ILE A 4 13.57 -41.76 -74.87
CA ILE A 4 12.97 -41.74 -73.52
C ILE A 4 12.87 -40.27 -73.09
N ILE A 5 11.64 -39.72 -73.07
CA ILE A 5 11.36 -38.38 -72.55
C ILE A 5 11.01 -38.52 -71.06
N ASN A 6 11.96 -38.15 -70.19
CA ASN A 6 11.75 -38.15 -68.74
C ASN A 6 11.06 -36.85 -68.30
N LYS A 7 9.73 -36.86 -68.15
CA LYS A 7 8.97 -35.71 -67.60
C LYS A 7 9.12 -35.67 -66.08
N ARG A 8 10.07 -34.90 -65.55
CA ARG A 8 10.05 -34.50 -64.14
C ARG A 8 8.84 -33.58 -63.91
N LYS A 9 7.85 -34.04 -63.13
CA LYS A 9 6.81 -33.17 -62.57
C LYS A 9 7.44 -32.30 -61.47
N THR A 10 7.64 -31.02 -61.74
CA THR A 10 7.96 -30.01 -60.73
C THR A 10 6.69 -29.74 -59.91
N ILE A 11 6.68 -30.17 -58.64
CA ILE A 11 5.65 -29.78 -57.67
C ILE A 11 5.98 -28.34 -57.26
N VAL A 12 5.25 -27.37 -57.79
CA VAL A 12 5.33 -25.97 -57.34
C VAL A 12 4.57 -25.87 -56.03
N MET A 13 5.29 -25.83 -54.90
CA MET A 13 4.70 -25.41 -53.63
C MET A 13 4.35 -23.92 -53.75
N LYS A 14 3.05 -23.59 -53.80
CA LYS A 14 2.58 -22.21 -53.66
C LYS A 14 2.97 -21.74 -52.26
N SER A 15 3.90 -20.78 -52.16
CA SER A 15 4.13 -20.04 -50.93
C SER A 15 2.93 -19.11 -50.71
N PHE A 16 2.18 -19.33 -49.64
CA PHE A 16 1.22 -18.33 -49.14
C PHE A 16 2.03 -17.25 -48.42
N ALA A 17 2.31 -16.16 -49.13
CA ALA A 17 2.95 -14.98 -48.57
C ALA A 17 1.91 -13.85 -48.46
N PHE A 18 1.84 -13.22 -47.30
CA PHE A 18 1.01 -12.04 -47.09
C PHE A 18 1.57 -10.87 -47.91
N THR A 19 0.67 -10.04 -48.44
CA THR A 19 1.09 -8.79 -49.09
C THR A 19 1.50 -7.77 -48.03
N LEU A 20 2.38 -6.83 -48.39
CA LEU A 20 2.74 -5.73 -47.49
C LEU A 20 1.51 -4.93 -47.03
N ALA A 21 0.56 -4.70 -47.95
CA ALA A 21 -0.69 -3.99 -47.64
C ALA A 21 -1.55 -4.74 -46.61
N GLU A 22 -1.66 -6.07 -46.74
CA GLU A 22 -2.41 -6.90 -45.79
C GLU A 22 -1.79 -6.87 -44.39
N VAL A 23 -0.46 -6.95 -44.29
CA VAL A 23 0.25 -6.81 -43.00
C VAL A 23 0.08 -5.41 -42.41
N LEU A 24 0.13 -4.35 -43.23
CA LEU A 24 -0.04 -2.97 -42.74
C LEU A 24 -1.46 -2.68 -42.24
N ILE A 25 -2.49 -3.15 -42.95
CA ILE A 25 -3.89 -2.98 -42.53
C ILE A 25 -4.14 -3.74 -41.23
N THR A 26 -3.68 -4.99 -41.13
CA THR A 26 -3.84 -5.81 -39.91
C THR A 26 -3.13 -5.20 -38.71
N LEU A 27 -1.88 -4.76 -38.86
CA LEU A 27 -1.16 -4.04 -37.80
C LEU A 27 -1.83 -2.72 -37.42
N GLY A 28 -2.37 -1.99 -38.40
CA GLY A 28 -3.15 -0.77 -38.18
C GLY A 28 -4.38 -1.02 -37.30
N ILE A 29 -5.18 -2.04 -37.64
CA ILE A 29 -6.37 -2.41 -36.88
C ILE A 29 -6.01 -2.84 -35.45
N ILE A 30 -5.01 -3.72 -35.29
CA ILE A 30 -4.54 -4.16 -33.96
C ILE A 30 -4.04 -2.97 -33.14
N GLY A 31 -3.31 -2.04 -33.77
CA GLY A 31 -2.81 -0.82 -33.12
C GLY A 31 -3.94 0.05 -32.55
N VAL A 32 -4.99 0.32 -33.34
CA VAL A 32 -6.13 1.13 -32.88
C VAL A 32 -6.88 0.43 -31.73
N VAL A 33 -7.17 -0.87 -31.87
CA VAL A 33 -7.88 -1.63 -30.85
C VAL A 33 -7.07 -1.70 -29.55
N ALA A 34 -5.76 -1.94 -29.63
CA ALA A 34 -4.88 -1.96 -28.46
C ALA A 34 -4.83 -0.60 -27.76
N ALA A 35 -4.73 0.50 -28.52
CA ALA A 35 -4.68 1.85 -27.96
C ALA A 35 -5.95 2.21 -27.15
N MET A 36 -7.12 1.70 -27.54
CA MET A 36 -8.38 1.93 -26.83
C MET A 36 -8.58 1.01 -25.62
N THR A 37 -7.99 -0.19 -25.63
CA THR A 37 -8.27 -1.22 -24.61
C THR A 37 -7.21 -1.31 -23.52
N LEU A 38 -5.93 -1.07 -23.84
CA LEU A 38 -4.81 -1.17 -22.90
C LEU A 38 -4.92 -0.20 -21.72
N PRO A 39 -5.29 1.10 -21.89
CA PRO A 39 -5.39 2.02 -20.76
C PRO A 39 -6.42 1.57 -19.71
N THR A 40 -7.60 1.15 -20.17
CA THR A 40 -8.69 0.66 -19.30
C THR A 40 -8.28 -0.62 -18.58
N LEU A 41 -7.69 -1.59 -19.30
CA LEU A 41 -7.23 -2.83 -18.70
C LEU A 41 -6.13 -2.60 -17.65
N MET A 42 -5.17 -1.73 -17.95
CA MET A 42 -4.09 -1.38 -17.02
C MET A 42 -4.63 -0.68 -15.76
N HIS A 43 -5.61 0.20 -15.92
CA HIS A 43 -6.25 0.89 -14.79
C HIS A 43 -6.98 -0.11 -13.87
N GLU A 44 -7.82 -0.98 -14.43
CA GLU A 44 -8.53 -2.02 -13.67
C GLU A 44 -7.57 -2.99 -12.98
N HIS A 45 -6.48 -3.36 -13.65
CA HIS A 45 -5.45 -4.20 -13.06
C HIS A 45 -4.79 -3.52 -11.85
N LYS A 46 -4.43 -2.24 -11.95
CA LYS A 46 -3.85 -1.47 -10.83
C LYS A 46 -4.81 -1.37 -9.65
N ILE A 47 -6.09 -1.07 -9.89
CA ILE A 47 -7.11 -1.04 -8.84
C ILE A 47 -7.18 -2.37 -8.10
N ARG A 48 -7.19 -3.49 -8.83
CA ARG A 48 -7.17 -4.84 -8.23
C ARG A 48 -5.91 -5.08 -7.41
N GLN A 49 -4.74 -4.64 -7.89
CA GLN A 49 -3.48 -4.75 -7.15
C GLN A 49 -3.52 -3.96 -5.85
N TYR A 50 -3.96 -2.70 -5.86
CA TYR A 50 -4.09 -1.88 -4.65
C TYR A 50 -5.05 -2.49 -3.64
N LYS A 51 -6.25 -2.88 -4.09
CA LYS A 51 -7.25 -3.53 -3.24
C LYS A 51 -6.70 -4.81 -2.60
N THR A 52 -6.05 -5.66 -3.39
CA THR A 52 -5.49 -6.93 -2.90
C THR A 52 -4.35 -6.70 -1.91
N GLY A 53 -3.45 -5.77 -2.23
CA GLY A 53 -2.34 -5.39 -1.34
C GLY A 53 -2.85 -4.86 0.00
N PHE A 54 -3.82 -3.95 -0.02
CA PHE A 54 -4.45 -3.41 1.17
C PHE A 54 -5.06 -4.50 2.06
N TRP A 55 -5.92 -5.36 1.51
CA TRP A 55 -6.60 -6.39 2.30
C TRP A 55 -5.63 -7.40 2.88
N ARG A 56 -4.61 -7.80 2.11
CA ARG A 56 -3.54 -8.67 2.59
C ARG A 56 -2.82 -8.04 3.78
N THR A 57 -2.24 -6.85 3.59
CA THR A 57 -1.42 -6.20 4.63
C THR A 57 -2.26 -5.87 5.86
N SER A 58 -3.47 -5.36 5.67
CA SER A 58 -4.40 -5.10 6.77
C SER A 58 -4.78 -6.35 7.55
N SER A 59 -4.97 -7.49 6.89
CA SER A 59 -5.30 -8.74 7.59
C SER A 59 -4.11 -9.27 8.37
N LEU A 60 -2.91 -9.19 7.81
CA LEU A 60 -1.67 -9.55 8.49
C LEU A 60 -1.44 -8.67 9.73
N ILE A 61 -1.64 -7.35 9.62
CA ILE A 61 -1.51 -6.42 10.74
C ILE A 61 -2.49 -6.74 11.86
N GLN A 62 -3.78 -6.90 11.54
CA GLN A 62 -4.80 -7.23 12.55
C GLN A 62 -4.52 -8.59 13.22
N SER A 63 -4.05 -9.58 12.45
CA SER A 63 -3.67 -10.89 13.00
C SER A 63 -2.48 -10.78 13.94
N ALA A 64 -1.43 -10.08 13.54
CA ALA A 64 -0.23 -9.88 14.36
C ALA A 64 -0.54 -9.09 15.63
N LEU A 65 -1.34 -8.01 15.53
CA LEU A 65 -1.79 -7.25 16.68
C LEU A 65 -2.61 -8.09 17.65
N LYS A 66 -3.51 -8.93 17.15
CA LYS A 66 -4.30 -9.83 17.99
C LYS A 66 -3.42 -10.85 18.72
N GLU A 67 -2.43 -11.42 18.02
CA GLU A 67 -1.48 -12.36 18.64
C GLU A 67 -0.64 -11.68 19.72
N THR A 68 -0.07 -10.50 19.42
CA THR A 68 0.66 -9.69 20.39
C THR A 68 -0.19 -9.29 21.58
N ALA A 69 -1.46 -8.89 21.37
CA ALA A 69 -2.36 -8.59 22.48
C ALA A 69 -2.54 -9.81 23.40
N ASN A 70 -2.80 -10.99 22.83
CA ASN A 70 -2.96 -12.23 23.58
C ASN A 70 -1.69 -12.61 24.35
N ASP A 71 -0.50 -12.48 23.73
CA ASP A 71 0.78 -12.83 24.35
C ASP A 71 1.08 -11.97 25.60
N PHE A 72 0.55 -10.75 25.63
CA PHE A 72 0.66 -9.83 26.78
C PHE A 72 -0.58 -9.86 27.70
N GLY A 73 -1.52 -10.79 27.47
CA GLY A 73 -2.66 -11.02 28.35
C GLY A 73 -3.87 -10.09 28.12
N TYR A 74 -3.98 -9.47 26.96
CA TYR A 74 -5.14 -8.68 26.54
C TYR A 74 -6.10 -9.52 25.68
N ASP A 75 -7.42 -9.34 25.86
CA ASP A 75 -8.45 -10.05 25.09
C ASP A 75 -8.56 -9.53 23.65
N ASN A 76 -8.32 -8.23 23.45
CA ASN A 76 -8.33 -7.58 22.15
C ASN A 76 -7.17 -6.58 22.01
N TYR A 77 -6.65 -6.39 20.80
CA TYR A 77 -5.65 -5.36 20.52
C TYR A 77 -6.20 -3.94 20.73
N GLU A 78 -7.52 -3.77 20.71
CA GLU A 78 -8.18 -2.51 21.06
C GLU A 78 -7.95 -2.15 22.53
N ASP A 79 -7.71 -3.12 23.41
CA ASP A 79 -7.46 -2.86 24.83
C ASP A 79 -6.10 -2.18 25.06
N LEU A 80 -5.15 -2.34 24.13
CA LEU A 80 -3.88 -1.62 24.14
C LEU A 80 -4.06 -0.10 24.03
N TYR A 81 -5.23 0.36 23.55
CA TYR A 81 -5.64 1.76 23.53
C TYR A 81 -5.82 2.36 24.94
N TYR A 82 -6.07 1.52 25.95
CA TYR A 82 -6.38 1.97 27.30
C TYR A 82 -5.19 1.85 28.27
N ILE A 83 -4.00 1.45 27.80
CA ILE A 83 -2.79 1.34 28.64
C ILE A 83 -2.53 2.65 29.41
N CYS A 84 -2.79 3.79 28.77
CA CYS A 84 -2.61 5.11 29.39
C CYS A 84 -3.87 5.67 30.09
N GLY A 85 -5.02 4.99 30.03
CA GLY A 85 -6.28 5.49 30.58
C GLY A 85 -6.60 6.95 30.25
N ASP A 86 -7.17 7.67 31.22
CA ASP A 86 -7.48 9.11 31.15
C ASP A 86 -6.33 10.00 31.66
N LEU A 87 -5.07 9.62 31.47
CA LEU A 87 -3.94 10.36 32.04
C LEU A 87 -3.93 11.83 31.55
N PRO A 88 -3.73 12.83 32.42
CA PRO A 88 -3.78 14.24 32.03
C PRO A 88 -2.60 14.70 31.16
N SER A 89 -1.55 13.88 31.03
CA SER A 89 -0.37 14.14 30.20
C SER A 89 0.16 12.84 29.56
N MET A 90 -0.02 12.68 28.24
CA MET A 90 0.47 11.49 27.52
C MET A 90 1.99 11.37 27.51
N GLY A 91 2.72 12.48 27.65
CA GLY A 91 4.19 12.44 27.75
C GLY A 91 4.68 11.64 28.96
N ASN A 92 3.94 11.69 30.07
CA ASN A 92 4.29 10.93 31.27
C ASN A 92 3.99 9.43 31.06
N CYS A 93 2.82 9.09 30.50
CA CYS A 93 2.48 7.71 30.21
C CYS A 93 3.50 7.04 29.28
N ALA A 94 3.88 7.72 28.19
CA ALA A 94 4.85 7.20 27.23
C ALA A 94 6.22 6.95 27.86
N THR A 95 6.61 7.77 28.83
CA THR A 95 7.86 7.60 29.56
C THR A 95 7.78 6.44 30.57
N GLU A 96 6.68 6.36 31.33
CA GLU A 96 6.45 5.32 32.34
C GLU A 96 6.30 3.92 31.72
N ASN A 97 5.69 3.83 30.55
CA ASN A 97 5.43 2.57 29.83
C ASN A 97 6.42 2.31 28.68
N ALA A 98 7.54 3.02 28.63
CA ALA A 98 8.49 2.94 27.52
C ALA A 98 9.02 1.51 27.27
N GLU A 99 9.26 0.75 28.35
CA GLU A 99 9.72 -0.64 28.26
C GLU A 99 8.62 -1.56 27.72
N LEU A 100 7.40 -1.46 28.26
CA LEU A 100 6.23 -2.21 27.78
C LEU A 100 5.94 -1.92 26.29
N PHE A 101 5.95 -0.65 25.87
CA PHE A 101 5.74 -0.29 24.46
C PHE A 101 6.84 -0.81 23.55
N LYS A 102 8.08 -0.86 24.04
CA LYS A 102 9.18 -1.48 23.30
C LYS A 102 8.95 -2.99 23.15
N GLU A 103 8.61 -3.69 24.23
CA GLU A 103 8.35 -5.13 24.21
C GLU A 103 7.16 -5.50 23.31
N LEU A 104 6.04 -4.79 23.42
CA LEU A 104 4.88 -4.96 22.54
C LEU A 104 5.26 -4.77 21.07
N ASN A 105 6.05 -3.75 20.76
CA ASN A 105 6.47 -3.50 19.39
C ASN A 105 7.47 -4.55 18.87
N ASP A 106 8.40 -5.00 19.71
CA ASP A 106 9.37 -6.04 19.35
C ASP A 106 8.65 -7.37 19.08
N ASP A 107 7.68 -7.76 19.92
CA ASP A 107 6.85 -8.94 19.70
C ASP A 107 6.01 -8.79 18.41
N PHE A 108 5.32 -7.67 18.23
CA PHE A 108 4.53 -7.40 17.01
C PHE A 108 5.37 -7.54 15.74
N LEU A 109 6.56 -6.91 15.72
CA LEU A 109 7.45 -6.99 14.56
C LEU A 109 8.01 -8.40 14.34
N SER A 110 8.14 -9.21 15.40
CA SER A 110 8.58 -10.60 15.31
C SER A 110 7.61 -11.50 14.53
N LYS A 111 6.31 -11.13 14.49
CA LYS A 111 5.28 -11.86 13.73
C LYS A 111 5.45 -11.73 12.22
N PHE A 112 6.31 -10.82 11.75
CA PHE A 112 6.53 -10.57 10.33
C PHE A 112 7.88 -11.10 9.84
N LYS A 113 7.89 -11.63 8.61
CA LYS A 113 9.12 -11.98 7.89
C LYS A 113 9.74 -10.71 7.30
N VAL A 114 10.56 -10.03 8.09
CA VAL A 114 11.29 -8.82 7.69
C VAL A 114 12.49 -9.20 6.81
N MET A 115 12.56 -8.61 5.63
CA MET A 115 13.70 -8.72 4.72
C MET A 115 14.80 -7.72 5.09
N ASN A 116 14.44 -6.44 5.25
CA ASN A 116 15.38 -5.36 5.49
C ASN A 116 14.77 -4.25 6.35
N THR A 117 15.57 -3.63 7.22
CA THR A 117 15.22 -2.38 7.91
C THR A 117 15.65 -1.18 7.07
N VAL A 118 14.76 -0.22 6.83
CA VAL A 118 15.07 0.96 6.02
C VAL A 118 15.88 1.95 6.86
N PRO A 119 17.08 2.37 6.42
CA PRO A 119 17.86 3.37 7.12
C PRO A 119 17.11 4.70 7.25
N ARG A 120 17.25 5.37 8.40
CA ARG A 120 16.56 6.63 8.69
C ARG A 120 16.87 7.74 7.68
N SER A 121 18.11 7.83 7.21
CA SER A 121 18.51 8.77 6.15
C SER A 121 17.75 8.54 4.84
N LYS A 122 17.47 7.29 4.49
CA LYS A 122 16.67 6.96 3.30
C LYS A 122 15.20 7.32 3.51
N LEU A 123 14.62 7.03 4.68
CA LEU A 123 13.25 7.43 5.01
C LEU A 123 13.07 8.96 4.91
N TRP A 124 14.06 9.73 5.34
CA TRP A 124 14.07 11.19 5.19
C TRP A 124 14.05 11.66 3.73
N ALA A 125 14.80 10.97 2.86
CA ALA A 125 14.89 11.30 1.44
C ALA A 125 13.64 10.87 0.65
N MET A 126 12.98 9.78 1.05
CA MET A 126 11.76 9.28 0.41
C MET A 126 10.59 10.24 0.63
N LYS A 127 9.76 10.41 -0.41
CA LYS A 127 8.58 11.27 -0.36
C LYS A 127 7.31 10.47 -0.58
N PHE A 128 6.26 10.86 0.13
CA PHE A 128 4.89 10.40 -0.11
C PHE A 128 3.97 11.61 -0.35
N LYS A 129 2.83 11.35 -0.99
CA LYS A 129 1.79 12.34 -1.20
C LYS A 129 0.59 12.13 -0.28
N ASP A 130 -0.08 13.22 0.07
CA ASP A 130 -1.39 13.18 0.71
C ASP A 130 -2.44 12.53 -0.22
N PHE A 131 -3.62 12.19 0.30
CA PHE A 131 -4.65 11.50 -0.50
C PHE A 131 -5.03 12.28 -1.76
N SER A 132 -5.10 13.61 -1.70
CA SER A 132 -5.40 14.47 -2.86
C SER A 132 -4.26 14.56 -3.90
N GLY A 133 -3.05 14.11 -3.56
CA GLY A 133 -1.87 14.22 -4.40
C GLY A 133 -1.25 15.63 -4.49
N LYS A 134 -1.79 16.63 -3.76
CA LYS A 134 -1.40 18.04 -3.84
C LYS A 134 -0.33 18.43 -2.82
N TYR A 135 -0.16 17.66 -1.76
CA TYR A 135 0.87 17.85 -0.75
C TYR A 135 1.86 16.68 -0.78
N SER A 136 3.15 16.98 -0.61
CA SER A 136 4.22 15.98 -0.62
C SER A 136 5.20 16.25 0.51
N THR A 137 5.52 15.23 1.29
CA THR A 137 6.48 15.32 2.40
C THR A 137 7.26 14.02 2.58
N SER A 138 8.16 13.98 3.55
CA SER A 138 9.03 12.85 3.81
C SER A 138 8.33 11.68 4.50
N TYR A 139 8.73 10.44 4.19
CA TYR A 139 8.33 9.25 4.96
C TYR A 139 8.69 9.37 6.45
N SER A 140 9.67 10.21 6.81
CA SER A 140 10.01 10.47 8.22
C SER A 140 8.87 11.07 9.04
N GLU A 141 7.86 11.63 8.41
CA GLU A 141 6.69 12.23 9.07
C GLU A 141 5.54 11.23 9.29
N LEU A 142 5.70 9.98 8.83
CA LEU A 142 4.68 8.94 8.99
C LEU A 142 4.68 8.39 10.41
N TYR A 143 3.49 8.07 10.90
CA TYR A 143 3.32 7.46 12.22
C TYR A 143 4.02 6.10 12.28
N GLY A 144 4.71 5.85 13.39
CA GLY A 144 5.52 4.65 13.62
C GLY A 144 6.81 4.59 12.79
N VAL A 145 7.00 5.49 11.83
CA VAL A 145 8.24 5.64 11.05
C VAL A 145 9.12 6.75 11.64
N THR A 146 8.50 7.84 12.08
CA THR A 146 9.18 8.85 12.89
C THR A 146 9.71 8.25 14.18
N THR A 147 10.79 8.84 14.73
CA THR A 147 11.27 8.49 16.08
C THR A 147 10.87 9.54 17.12
N TRP A 148 10.05 10.52 16.74
CA TRP A 148 9.51 11.50 17.66
C TRP A 148 8.56 10.79 18.62
N ASN A 149 8.87 10.82 19.92
CA ASN A 149 8.18 10.08 20.99
C ASN A 149 8.07 8.56 20.78
N ASN A 150 8.82 7.99 19.82
CA ASN A 150 8.83 6.57 19.52
C ASN A 150 10.26 6.10 19.23
N PRO A 151 11.04 5.72 20.25
CA PRO A 151 12.41 5.25 20.06
C PRO A 151 12.53 4.05 19.11
N SER A 152 11.48 3.24 19.02
CA SER A 152 11.41 2.07 18.15
C SER A 152 11.01 2.39 16.72
N GLY A 153 10.72 3.66 16.40
CA GLY A 153 10.25 4.12 15.11
C GLY A 153 11.14 3.73 13.93
N GLY A 154 10.51 3.37 12.81
CA GLY A 154 11.20 3.08 11.56
C GLY A 154 10.40 2.17 10.63
N GLY A 155 10.84 2.08 9.38
CA GLY A 155 10.22 1.22 8.36
C GLY A 155 10.94 -0.13 8.23
N ARG A 156 10.19 -1.23 8.22
CA ARG A 156 10.65 -2.58 7.89
C ARG A 156 10.05 -3.01 6.56
N ILE A 157 10.87 -3.50 5.65
CA ILE A 157 10.42 -4.09 4.39
C ILE A 157 10.27 -5.58 4.58
N LEU A 158 9.08 -6.11 4.31
CA LEU A 158 8.77 -7.53 4.38
C LEU A 158 9.25 -8.26 3.12
N ILE A 159 9.27 -9.59 3.19
CA ILE A 159 9.69 -10.43 2.05
C ILE A 159 8.87 -10.23 0.76
N ASP A 160 7.64 -9.74 0.87
CA ASP A 160 6.75 -9.45 -0.28
C ASP A 160 6.93 -8.03 -0.84
N GLY A 161 7.80 -7.22 -0.23
CA GLY A 161 8.07 -5.84 -0.61
C GLY A 161 7.22 -4.80 0.11
N THR A 162 6.23 -5.20 0.92
CA THR A 162 5.45 -4.29 1.78
C THR A 162 6.38 -3.58 2.76
N LEU A 163 6.18 -2.29 3.01
CA LEU A 163 6.76 -1.62 4.17
C LEU A 163 5.74 -1.55 5.30
N ILE A 164 6.18 -1.87 6.51
CA ILE A 164 5.42 -1.72 7.74
C ILE A 164 6.22 -0.89 8.74
N SER A 165 5.55 -0.02 9.48
CA SER A 165 6.16 0.74 10.56
C SER A 165 6.18 -0.06 11.86
N SER A 166 6.95 0.41 12.83
CA SER A 166 6.72 0.05 14.23
C SER A 166 5.34 0.53 14.68
N ILE A 167 4.83 -0.05 15.77
CA ILE A 167 3.66 0.48 16.47
C ILE A 167 3.99 1.86 17.03
N ASP A 168 3.07 2.79 16.85
CA ASP A 168 3.12 4.12 17.41
C ASP A 168 2.00 4.30 18.44
N PHE A 169 2.39 4.54 19.68
CA PHE A 169 1.47 4.68 20.82
C PHE A 169 1.28 6.16 21.14
N TYR A 170 0.04 6.64 21.08
CA TYR A 170 -0.41 7.97 21.49
C TYR A 170 0.37 9.13 20.86
N HIS A 171 0.67 9.04 19.56
CA HIS A 171 1.58 9.94 18.83
C HIS A 171 1.42 11.44 19.18
N HIS A 172 0.20 12.00 19.20
CA HIS A 172 -0.07 13.36 19.69
C HIS A 172 -0.78 13.45 21.04
N GLY A 173 -1.39 12.35 21.52
CA GLY A 173 -2.25 12.38 22.70
C GLY A 173 -3.14 11.15 22.84
N GLN A 174 -4.02 11.13 23.87
CA GLN A 174 -4.91 10.01 24.17
C GLN A 174 -5.76 9.57 22.98
N TYR A 175 -6.15 10.50 22.12
CA TYR A 175 -7.04 10.21 21.00
C TYR A 175 -6.34 9.54 19.81
N ASP A 176 -5.00 9.46 19.80
CA ASP A 176 -4.24 8.80 18.74
C ASP A 176 -4.19 7.29 18.98
N GLY A 177 -4.12 6.83 20.22
CA GLY A 177 -4.16 5.40 20.52
C GLY A 177 -3.01 4.62 19.90
N LEU A 178 -3.30 3.47 19.31
CA LEU A 178 -2.33 2.66 18.57
C LEU A 178 -2.38 2.96 17.07
N SER A 179 -1.23 3.17 16.46
CA SER A 179 -1.11 3.42 15.02
C SER A 179 0.00 2.63 14.34
N ILE A 180 -0.25 2.16 13.12
CA ILE A 180 0.74 1.50 12.27
C ILE A 180 0.58 2.03 10.86
N THR A 181 1.65 2.59 10.31
CA THR A 181 1.71 2.94 8.89
C THR A 181 2.19 1.74 8.09
N PHE A 182 1.55 1.50 6.95
CA PHE A 182 2.02 0.49 6.00
C PHE A 182 1.90 0.98 4.56
N ASP A 183 2.84 0.55 3.75
CA ASP A 183 2.89 0.75 2.31
C ASP A 183 2.83 -0.61 1.63
N THR A 184 1.71 -0.88 0.97
CA THR A 184 1.32 -2.19 0.44
C THR A 184 2.22 -2.70 -0.69
N ASN A 185 2.93 -1.83 -1.39
CA ASN A 185 3.87 -2.20 -2.45
C ASN A 185 5.30 -1.74 -2.17
N GLY A 186 5.50 -1.05 -1.05
CA GLY A 186 6.79 -0.61 -0.53
C GLY A 186 7.22 0.72 -1.12
N PRO A 187 8.16 1.40 -0.43
CA PRO A 187 8.45 2.82 -0.66
C PRO A 187 9.18 3.12 -1.98
N TYR A 188 9.54 2.08 -2.75
CA TYR A 188 10.34 2.20 -3.97
C TYR A 188 9.54 1.99 -5.25
N LYS A 189 8.33 1.42 -5.19
CA LYS A 189 7.52 1.13 -6.39
C LYS A 189 6.60 2.29 -6.76
N GLY A 190 6.17 3.08 -5.79
CA GLY A 190 5.22 4.16 -6.01
C GLY A 190 3.79 3.66 -6.28
N PRO A 191 2.78 4.56 -6.33
CA PRO A 191 2.90 6.02 -6.28
C PRO A 191 3.30 6.63 -4.92
N ASN A 192 3.35 5.86 -3.83
CA ASN A 192 3.62 6.34 -2.47
C ASN A 192 2.63 7.47 -2.10
N GLN A 193 1.34 7.15 -2.10
CA GLN A 193 0.27 8.10 -1.86
C GLN A 193 -0.68 7.54 -0.82
N TYR A 194 -0.97 8.35 0.20
CA TYR A 194 -1.96 7.99 1.19
C TYR A 194 -3.27 7.59 0.52
N GLY A 195 -3.90 6.52 0.99
CA GLY A 195 -5.16 6.02 0.45
C GLY A 195 -5.04 5.22 -0.86
N ARG A 196 -3.85 5.07 -1.45
CA ARG A 196 -3.67 4.26 -2.66
C ARG A 196 -2.88 3.01 -2.37
N ASP A 197 -1.63 3.19 -1.97
CA ASP A 197 -0.70 2.15 -1.56
C ASP A 197 -0.19 2.36 -0.14
N LEU A 198 -0.21 3.59 0.37
CA LEU A 198 0.16 3.96 1.74
C LEU A 198 -1.09 4.17 2.62
N PHE A 199 -1.13 3.57 3.80
CA PHE A 199 -2.25 3.65 4.72
C PHE A 199 -1.81 3.73 6.18
N LEU A 200 -2.66 4.34 7.00
CA LEU A 200 -2.53 4.37 8.44
C LEU A 200 -3.61 3.48 9.06
N PHE A 201 -3.21 2.36 9.66
CA PHE A 201 -4.07 1.64 10.58
C PHE A 201 -4.04 2.37 11.92
N ASN A 202 -5.21 2.73 12.46
CA ASN A 202 -5.31 3.49 13.70
C ASN A 202 -6.60 3.15 14.44
N VAL A 203 -6.46 2.76 15.71
CA VAL A 203 -7.61 2.50 16.61
C VAL A 203 -8.17 3.77 17.24
N GLY A 204 -7.38 4.85 17.25
CA GLY A 204 -7.81 6.16 17.75
C GLY A 204 -8.85 6.87 16.87
N HIS A 205 -9.15 8.11 17.26
CA HIS A 205 -10.17 8.96 16.64
C HIS A 205 -9.64 10.33 16.19
N TRP A 206 -8.37 10.63 16.46
CA TRP A 206 -7.80 11.92 16.16
C TRP A 206 -7.68 12.17 14.65
N TYR A 207 -8.34 13.24 14.18
CA TYR A 207 -8.19 13.87 12.87
C TYR A 207 -8.06 12.90 11.66
N LYS A 208 -9.07 12.06 11.47
CA LYS A 208 -9.17 11.07 10.37
C LYS A 208 -9.62 11.70 9.04
N LEU A 209 -8.81 12.59 8.48
CA LEU A 209 -9.08 13.20 7.18
C LEU A 209 -8.80 12.23 6.01
N CYS A 210 -9.72 12.16 5.06
CA CYS A 210 -9.56 11.51 3.76
C CYS A 210 -10.50 12.20 2.77
N SER A 211 -9.98 13.02 1.86
CA SER A 211 -10.78 13.69 0.82
C SER A 211 -9.89 14.21 -0.32
N GLU A 212 -10.32 14.04 -1.56
CA GLU A 212 -9.69 14.62 -2.76
C GLU A 212 -9.91 16.15 -2.80
N LYS A 213 -10.97 16.62 -2.13
CA LYS A 213 -11.34 18.05 -2.05
C LYS A 213 -10.52 18.79 -1.00
N ALA A 214 -10.09 18.11 0.07
CA ALA A 214 -9.29 18.70 1.15
C ALA A 214 -7.80 18.36 0.96
N GLY A 215 -7.07 19.16 0.16
CA GLY A 215 -5.63 18.98 -0.05
C GLY A 215 -4.75 19.94 0.77
N GLY A 216 -3.43 19.80 0.62
CA GLY A 216 -2.47 20.79 1.15
C GLY A 216 -1.98 20.52 2.57
N SER A 217 -2.20 19.32 3.11
CA SER A 217 -1.77 18.95 4.46
C SER A 217 -1.32 17.50 4.55
N ILE A 218 -0.33 17.24 5.39
CA ILE A 218 0.13 15.89 5.77
C ILE A 218 -0.99 15.03 6.37
N PHE A 219 -2.01 15.66 6.93
CA PHE A 219 -3.09 14.98 7.61
C PHE A 219 -4.06 14.28 6.66
N ASN A 220 -4.16 14.73 5.40
CA ASN A 220 -5.09 14.15 4.44
C ASN A 220 -4.60 12.77 3.96
N GLY A 221 -5.29 11.73 4.40
CA GLY A 221 -4.83 10.35 4.21
C GLY A 221 -5.01 9.48 5.45
N ARG A 222 -4.94 10.09 6.64
CA ARG A 222 -4.98 9.37 7.93
C ARG A 222 -6.27 8.59 8.15
N GLY A 223 -7.40 9.09 7.61
CA GLY A 223 -8.69 8.40 7.68
C GLY A 223 -8.96 7.41 6.54
N CYS A 224 -8.09 7.34 5.53
CA CYS A 224 -8.41 6.62 4.29
C CYS A 224 -8.52 5.10 4.46
N TYR A 225 -7.86 4.53 5.47
CA TYR A 225 -7.98 3.12 5.83
C TYR A 225 -9.45 2.70 6.07
N ASP A 226 -10.21 3.51 6.81
CA ASP A 226 -11.60 3.20 7.17
C ASP A 226 -12.55 3.24 5.96
N TYR A 227 -12.27 4.10 4.98
CA TYR A 227 -13.01 4.18 3.72
C TYR A 227 -12.64 3.06 2.76
N ALA A 228 -11.35 2.74 2.66
CA ALA A 228 -10.81 1.64 1.87
C ALA A 228 -11.35 0.27 2.31
N LYS A 229 -11.41 0.04 3.64
CA LYS A 229 -11.95 -1.17 4.25
C LYS A 229 -13.45 -1.36 3.97
N ARG A 230 -14.23 -0.28 3.94
CA ARG A 230 -15.67 -0.31 3.65
C ARG A 230 -15.99 -0.27 2.15
N ASP A 231 -14.99 -0.04 1.30
CA ASP A 231 -15.14 0.22 -0.12
C ASP A 231 -16.15 1.34 -0.42
N VAL A 232 -16.04 2.46 0.29
CA VAL A 232 -16.88 3.65 0.11
C VAL A 232 -16.01 4.87 -0.16
N ASN A 233 -16.30 5.63 -1.21
CA ASN A 233 -15.57 6.85 -1.52
C ASN A 233 -15.87 7.94 -0.45
N PRO A 234 -14.83 8.63 0.06
CA PRO A 234 -15.00 9.63 1.12
C PRO A 234 -15.75 10.90 0.69
N ASP A 235 -15.69 11.28 -0.58
CA ASP A 235 -16.30 12.48 -1.15
C ASP A 235 -17.64 12.22 -1.85
N ASP A 236 -17.98 10.95 -2.12
CA ASP A 236 -19.20 10.50 -2.78
C ASP A 236 -19.61 9.10 -2.29
N LYS A 237 -20.55 9.04 -1.35
CA LYS A 237 -21.00 7.78 -0.71
C LYS A 237 -21.66 6.79 -1.67
N ASN A 238 -22.02 7.21 -2.89
CA ASN A 238 -22.63 6.33 -3.90
C ASN A 238 -21.60 5.57 -4.74
N LYS A 239 -20.30 5.83 -4.55
CA LYS A 239 -19.21 5.19 -5.29
C LYS A 239 -18.34 4.33 -4.39
N GLY A 240 -17.81 3.26 -4.99
CA GLY A 240 -16.80 2.42 -4.34
C GLY A 240 -15.48 3.17 -4.17
N TYR A 241 -14.75 2.90 -3.09
CA TYR A 241 -13.45 3.51 -2.81
C TYR A 241 -12.45 3.19 -3.93
N TRP A 242 -12.26 1.89 -4.19
CA TRP A 242 -11.19 1.42 -5.08
C TRP A 242 -11.44 1.80 -6.54
N ARG A 243 -12.70 1.84 -6.97
CA ARG A 243 -13.09 2.29 -8.32
C ARG A 243 -12.99 3.80 -8.53
N SER A 244 -12.83 4.55 -7.44
CA SER A 244 -12.70 6.01 -7.51
C SER A 244 -11.25 6.49 -7.52
N LEU A 245 -10.28 5.57 -7.39
CA LEU A 245 -8.85 5.87 -7.40
C LEU A 245 -8.35 6.11 -8.82
#